data_AF-F9QE59-F1
#
_entry.id   AF-F9QE59-F1
#
_cell.length_a   1.000
_cell.length_b   1.000
_cell.length_c   1.000
_cell.angle_alpha   90.00
_cell.angle_beta   90.00
_cell.angle_gamma   90.00
#
_symmetry.space_group_name_H-M   'P 1'
#
loop_
_entity.id
_entity.type
_entity.pdbx_description
1 polymer ?
#
loop_
_entity_poly.entity_id
_entity_poly.type
_entity_poly.pdbx_seq_one_letter_code
_entity_poly.pdbx_strand_id
1 'polypeptide(L)'
;MNETRIRTLKYKVKNLDVYTIHGFAGYVTNSLVKNDESLIKILAKELSESDKYKLNYDLIILDECQDFTPLYFEIVTKFLNAMENPNYQLIIFGDERQCIYGFMEADSRYLTLAEKVFINNHKWTTRELKNSYRVKEEVCEFVNKIYGKSIIKSVRESKGRKLVKDKVKYCYWYSNDSHSYVQVAEMIVEKILKDGEEEVFIIAPSISKNFYISQLIEDIKLILNEKYNKDIYFFITKNDLDRINDRDLIKNKLVISTIHQTKGMERKNVFLFNFDASYYKFGKKERTSIPDNEIYVALTRASSELYIMHDITNEYFDFIDKKWLNSSSYVEEMNLTIYNNIKIMNKTNIDINKQFAIVTDMVKFLPLSIIEKAKEMFDYKIYENFLKLNKNEIEIFREIPYKIELSSSSKRIYEEVQTIIGSSLSTIFLALKKRRKFKREFNKLLKINMIFNNSYFVRYILSNKYYFNSLIHKVIKKTHQLMIWVTYHLCLIGY
;
A
#
# COMPACT_ATOMS: atom_id res chain seq x y z
N MET A 1 4.38 14.48 -3.93
CA MET A 1 5.00 15.75 -3.45
C MET A 1 6.49 15.89 -3.78
N ASN A 2 7.37 14.94 -3.41
CA ASN A 2 8.82 15.08 -3.69
C ASN A 2 9.14 15.21 -5.18
N GLU A 3 8.40 14.52 -6.06
CA GLU A 3 8.59 14.64 -7.50
C GLU A 3 8.29 16.04 -8.03
N THR A 4 7.16 16.64 -7.66
CA THR A 4 6.80 18.01 -8.07
C THR A 4 7.90 18.99 -7.64
N ARG A 5 8.37 18.90 -6.39
CA ARG A 5 9.47 19.75 -5.89
C ARG A 5 10.78 19.52 -6.66
N ILE A 6 11.13 18.27 -6.97
CA ILE A 6 12.30 17.95 -7.80
C ILE A 6 12.16 18.57 -9.19
N ARG A 7 10.97 18.50 -9.80
CA ARG A 7 10.68 19.11 -11.10
C ARG A 7 10.76 20.64 -11.03
N THR A 8 10.20 21.27 -9.99
CA THR A 8 10.32 22.72 -9.75
C THR A 8 11.77 23.17 -9.74
N LEU A 9 12.64 22.45 -9.01
CA LEU A 9 14.09 22.71 -8.98
C LEU A 9 14.73 22.49 -10.35
N LYS A 10 14.42 21.38 -11.01
CA LYS A 10 14.95 21.03 -12.34
C LYS A 10 14.62 22.10 -13.39
N TYR A 11 13.38 22.58 -13.39
CA TYR A 11 12.88 23.59 -14.34
C TYR A 11 13.06 25.03 -13.84
N LYS A 12 13.69 25.23 -12.68
CA LYS A 12 13.97 26.54 -12.07
C LYS A 12 12.72 27.42 -11.91
N VAL A 13 11.58 26.82 -11.58
CA VAL A 13 10.34 27.55 -11.28
C VAL A 13 10.48 28.16 -9.88
N LYS A 14 10.37 29.49 -9.77
CA LYS A 14 10.65 30.23 -8.52
C LYS A 14 9.41 30.72 -7.79
N ASN A 15 8.26 30.75 -8.45
CA ASN A 15 6.99 31.28 -7.98
C ASN A 15 5.96 30.16 -7.78
N LEU A 16 6.36 29.08 -7.11
CA LEU A 16 5.51 27.92 -6.88
C LEU A 16 5.76 27.33 -5.50
N ASP A 17 4.70 27.32 -4.70
CA ASP A 17 4.66 26.61 -3.44
C ASP A 17 3.99 25.25 -3.61
N VAL A 18 4.54 24.22 -2.95
CA VAL A 18 4.04 22.84 -3.07
C VAL A 18 3.92 22.23 -1.68
N TYR A 19 2.68 21.97 -1.25
CA TYR A 19 2.37 21.45 0.08
C TYR A 19 1.33 20.33 0.04
N THR A 20 1.45 19.35 0.95
CA THR A 20 0.33 18.46 1.28
C THR A 20 -0.69 19.27 2.07
N ILE A 21 -1.92 18.78 2.22
CA ILE A 21 -2.94 19.46 3.05
C ILE A 21 -2.40 19.72 4.47
N HIS A 22 -1.83 18.71 5.14
CA HIS A 22 -1.19 18.88 6.46
C HIS A 22 -0.01 19.85 6.42
N GLY A 23 0.83 19.78 5.39
CA GLY A 23 1.98 20.66 5.23
C GLY A 23 1.58 22.12 5.05
N PHE A 24 0.51 22.38 4.28
CA PHE A 24 -0.01 23.72 4.06
C PHE A 24 -0.66 24.26 5.33
N ALA A 25 -1.49 23.44 6.01
CA ALA A 25 -2.09 23.82 7.28
C ALA A 25 -1.02 24.20 8.33
N GLY A 26 0.06 23.43 8.40
CA GLY A 26 1.18 23.74 9.29
C GLY A 26 1.95 25.00 8.90
N TYR A 27 2.15 25.24 7.60
CA TYR A 27 2.75 26.48 7.10
C TYR A 27 1.92 27.71 7.47
N VAL A 28 0.61 27.68 7.19
CA VAL A 28 -0.32 28.79 7.46
C VAL A 28 -0.34 29.10 8.96
N THR A 29 -0.63 28.08 9.78
CA THR A 29 -0.81 28.26 11.24
C THR A 29 0.48 28.27 12.05
N ASN A 30 1.64 28.17 11.39
CA ASN A 30 2.95 28.04 12.03
C ASN A 30 3.00 26.92 13.10
N SER A 31 2.35 25.79 12.80
CA SER A 31 2.18 24.68 13.73
C SER A 31 2.58 23.34 13.12
N LEU A 32 2.93 22.38 13.97
CA LEU A 32 3.32 21.05 13.51
C LEU A 32 2.08 20.16 13.36
N VAL A 33 1.63 19.97 12.12
CA VAL A 33 0.44 19.18 11.78
C VAL A 33 0.87 17.78 11.33
N LYS A 34 0.75 16.79 12.22
CA LYS A 34 1.22 15.42 11.96
C LYS A 34 0.11 14.45 11.55
N ASN A 35 -1.13 14.75 11.92
CA ASN A 35 -2.26 13.84 11.78
C ASN A 35 -3.58 14.62 11.60
N ASP A 36 -4.64 13.87 11.33
CA ASP A 36 -5.98 14.43 11.08
C ASP A 36 -6.58 15.09 12.33
N GLU A 37 -6.27 14.59 13.55
CA GLU A 37 -6.65 15.27 14.81
C GLU A 37 -6.08 16.70 14.89
N SER A 38 -4.89 16.95 14.33
CA SER A 38 -4.30 18.29 14.28
C SER A 38 -5.07 19.21 13.32
N LEU A 39 -5.62 18.67 12.23
CA LEU A 39 -6.46 19.42 11.29
C LEU A 39 -7.79 19.82 11.93
N ILE A 40 -8.43 18.91 12.68
CA ILE A 40 -9.67 19.19 13.42
C ILE A 40 -9.46 20.35 14.40
N LYS A 41 -8.33 20.36 15.12
CA LYS A 41 -7.97 21.46 16.02
C LYS A 41 -7.79 22.81 15.31
N ILE A 42 -7.32 22.79 14.06
CA ILE A 42 -7.18 24.01 13.24
C ILE A 42 -8.55 24.46 12.74
N LEU A 43 -9.42 23.54 12.32
CA LEU A 43 -10.78 23.87 11.90
C LEU A 43 -11.56 24.60 12.99
N ALA A 44 -11.46 24.12 14.23
CA ALA A 44 -12.15 24.68 15.39
C ALA A 44 -11.63 26.07 15.84
N LYS A 45 -10.50 26.55 15.32
CA LYS A 45 -9.91 27.84 15.69
C LYS A 45 -10.15 28.88 14.59
N GLU A 46 -10.40 30.12 14.97
CA GLU A 46 -10.35 31.23 14.04
C GLU A 46 -8.91 31.48 13.56
N LEU A 47 -8.77 31.84 12.28
CA LEU A 47 -7.46 32.20 11.71
C LEU A 47 -7.06 33.59 12.21
N SER A 48 -5.84 33.70 12.72
CA SER A 48 -5.28 34.99 13.13
C SER A 48 -4.93 35.86 11.92
N GLU A 49 -4.76 37.16 12.11
CA GLU A 49 -4.32 38.07 11.03
C GLU A 49 -2.96 37.66 10.45
N SER A 50 -2.04 37.14 11.28
CA SER A 50 -0.76 36.62 10.78
C SER A 50 -0.89 35.35 9.96
N ASP A 51 -1.94 34.55 10.19
CA ASP A 51 -2.22 33.36 9.36
C ASP A 51 -2.76 33.79 7.99
N LYS A 52 -3.70 34.75 7.98
CA LYS A 52 -4.31 35.28 6.76
C LYS A 52 -3.30 35.94 5.83
N TYR A 53 -2.29 36.63 6.37
CA TYR A 53 -1.23 37.24 5.57
C TYR A 53 -0.45 36.23 4.70
N LYS A 54 -0.43 34.94 5.06
CA LYS A 54 0.20 33.88 4.26
C LYS A 54 -0.70 33.34 3.14
N LEU A 55 -1.96 33.76 3.11
CA LEU A 55 -2.98 33.28 2.18
C LEU A 55 -3.18 34.29 1.04
N ASN A 56 -2.13 34.49 0.25
CA ASN A 56 -2.18 35.37 -0.91
C ASN A 56 -1.61 34.66 -2.13
N TYR A 57 -2.49 34.13 -2.98
CA TYR A 57 -2.14 33.37 -4.18
C TYR A 57 -3.02 33.81 -5.35
N ASP A 58 -2.40 33.97 -6.52
CA ASP A 58 -3.14 34.25 -7.77
C ASP A 58 -3.69 32.98 -8.42
N LEU A 59 -3.05 31.84 -8.16
CA LEU A 59 -3.39 30.54 -8.72
C LEU A 59 -3.25 29.45 -7.65
N ILE A 60 -4.31 28.66 -7.48
CA ILE A 60 -4.36 27.53 -6.56
C ILE A 60 -4.69 26.28 -7.37
N ILE A 61 -3.87 25.24 -7.20
CA ILE A 61 -4.08 23.93 -7.82
C ILE A 61 -4.29 22.90 -6.72
N LEU A 62 -5.46 22.26 -6.73
CA LEU A 62 -5.76 21.12 -5.87
C LEU A 62 -5.66 19.84 -6.71
N ASP A 63 -4.80 18.93 -6.29
CA ASP A 63 -4.54 17.66 -6.98
C ASP A 63 -5.11 16.50 -6.17
N GLU A 64 -5.42 15.39 -6.85
CA GLU A 64 -6.04 14.18 -6.28
C GLU A 64 -7.36 14.48 -5.52
N CYS A 65 -8.17 15.43 -5.99
CA CYS A 65 -9.41 15.84 -5.29
C CYS A 65 -10.47 14.74 -5.18
N GLN A 66 -10.38 13.67 -5.95
CA GLN A 66 -11.24 12.51 -5.78
C GLN A 66 -11.01 11.77 -4.46
N ASP A 67 -9.85 11.98 -3.81
CA ASP A 67 -9.52 11.38 -2.51
C ASP A 67 -9.82 12.31 -1.33
N PHE A 68 -10.49 13.45 -1.57
CA PHE A 68 -10.88 14.33 -0.48
C PHE A 68 -11.89 13.63 0.42
N THR A 69 -11.67 13.75 1.72
CA THR A 69 -12.64 13.44 2.78
C THR A 69 -13.36 14.74 3.18
N PRO A 70 -14.47 14.67 3.93
CA PRO A 70 -15.10 15.88 4.50
C PRO A 70 -14.12 16.77 5.26
N LEU A 71 -13.25 16.18 6.09
CA LEU A 71 -12.21 16.91 6.82
C LEU A 71 -11.26 17.67 5.88
N TYR A 72 -10.81 17.03 4.81
CA TYR A 72 -9.89 17.64 3.84
C TYR A 72 -10.57 18.74 3.03
N PHE A 73 -11.83 18.55 2.67
CA PHE A 73 -12.61 19.58 2.01
C PHE A 73 -12.84 20.80 2.91
N GLU A 74 -13.22 20.59 4.18
CA GLU A 74 -13.47 21.66 5.14
C GLU A 74 -12.21 22.50 5.40
N ILE A 75 -11.05 21.85 5.62
CA ILE A 75 -9.81 22.60 5.90
C ILE A 75 -9.35 23.40 4.68
N VAL A 76 -9.48 22.82 3.48
CA VAL A 76 -9.15 23.53 2.24
C VAL A 76 -10.09 24.72 2.06
N THR A 77 -11.40 24.52 2.22
CA THR A 77 -12.41 25.58 2.09
C THR A 77 -12.19 26.69 3.12
N LYS A 78 -11.80 26.36 4.36
CA LYS A 78 -11.43 27.36 5.38
C LYS A 78 -10.31 28.27 4.90
N PHE A 79 -9.27 27.72 4.26
CA PHE A 79 -8.17 28.53 3.72
C PHE A 79 -8.57 29.29 2.46
N LEU A 80 -9.32 28.66 1.54
CA LEU A 80 -9.81 29.32 0.32
C LEU A 80 -10.68 30.55 0.64
N ASN A 81 -11.54 30.46 1.66
CA ASN A 81 -12.38 31.56 2.12
C ASN A 81 -11.61 32.68 2.81
N ALA A 82 -10.38 32.40 3.26
CA ALA A 82 -9.51 33.36 3.94
C ALA A 82 -8.42 33.94 3.03
N MET A 83 -8.47 33.67 1.72
CA MET A 83 -7.53 34.23 0.75
C MET A 83 -7.67 35.75 0.65
N GLU A 84 -6.55 36.46 0.71
CA GLU A 84 -6.50 37.92 0.59
C GLU A 84 -6.91 38.39 -0.80
N ASN A 85 -6.46 37.69 -1.84
CA ASN A 85 -6.90 37.92 -3.22
C ASN A 85 -8.23 37.17 -3.45
N PRO A 86 -9.41 37.81 -3.56
CA PRO A 86 -10.68 37.11 -3.78
C PRO A 86 -10.83 36.57 -5.21
N ASN A 87 -9.97 36.98 -6.15
CA ASN A 87 -10.04 36.65 -7.57
C ASN A 87 -8.99 35.62 -8.00
N TYR A 88 -8.46 34.82 -7.07
CA TYR A 88 -7.55 33.73 -7.39
C TYR A 88 -8.18 32.74 -8.38
N GLN A 89 -7.36 32.23 -9.30
CA GLN A 89 -7.74 31.14 -10.19
C GLN A 89 -7.66 29.81 -9.44
N LEU A 90 -8.73 29.01 -9.48
CA LEU A 90 -8.76 27.68 -8.88
C LEU A 90 -8.75 26.61 -9.98
N ILE A 91 -7.85 25.64 -9.86
CA ILE A 91 -7.79 24.47 -10.75
C ILE A 91 -7.88 23.22 -9.89
N ILE A 92 -8.79 22.32 -10.26
CA ILE A 92 -9.02 21.04 -9.60
C ILE A 92 -8.57 19.92 -10.56
N PHE A 93 -7.68 19.05 -10.09
CA PHE A 93 -7.24 17.87 -10.80
C PHE A 93 -7.60 16.59 -10.04
N GLY A 94 -7.79 15.52 -10.80
CA GLY A 94 -8.05 14.20 -10.26
C GLY A 94 -8.58 13.23 -11.32
N ASP A 95 -8.81 11.99 -10.90
CA ASP A 95 -9.43 10.95 -11.71
C ASP A 95 -10.47 10.21 -10.87
N GLU A 96 -11.75 10.36 -11.22
CA GLU A 96 -12.88 9.74 -10.50
C GLU A 96 -12.71 8.21 -10.37
N ARG A 97 -12.04 7.57 -11.34
CA ARG A 97 -11.83 6.11 -11.38
C ARG A 97 -10.72 5.64 -10.46
N GLN A 98 -9.94 6.58 -9.91
CA GLN A 98 -8.92 6.29 -8.93
C GLN A 98 -9.41 6.50 -7.49
N CYS A 99 -10.66 6.93 -7.28
CA CYS A 99 -11.25 7.01 -5.94
C CYS A 99 -11.54 5.60 -5.40
N ILE A 100 -10.62 5.08 -4.58
CA ILE A 100 -10.71 3.73 -3.98
C ILE A 100 -10.63 3.76 -2.45
N TYR A 101 -10.56 4.94 -1.85
CA TYR A 101 -10.50 5.13 -0.39
C TYR A 101 -11.86 5.49 0.22
N GLY A 102 -12.97 5.10 -0.42
CA GLY A 102 -14.32 5.40 0.06
C GLY A 102 -14.62 4.84 1.46
N PHE A 103 -13.96 3.74 1.84
CA PHE A 103 -14.00 3.20 3.20
C PHE A 103 -13.32 4.11 4.24
N MET A 104 -12.54 5.10 3.81
CA MET A 104 -11.95 6.19 4.61
C MET A 104 -12.66 7.52 4.35
N GLU A 105 -13.93 7.49 3.92
CA GLU A 105 -14.76 8.67 3.60
C GLU A 105 -14.28 9.51 2.41
N ALA A 106 -13.38 8.97 1.57
CA ALA A 106 -13.02 9.64 0.33
C ALA A 106 -14.22 9.69 -0.63
N ASP A 107 -14.43 10.84 -1.28
CA ASP A 107 -15.58 11.06 -2.14
C ASP A 107 -15.21 11.76 -3.44
N SER A 108 -15.40 11.06 -4.57
CA SER A 108 -15.10 11.59 -5.89
C SER A 108 -15.95 12.82 -6.27
N ARG A 109 -17.05 13.10 -5.55
CA ARG A 109 -17.89 14.28 -5.79
C ARG A 109 -17.16 15.59 -5.54
N TYR A 110 -16.09 15.61 -4.73
CA TYR A 110 -15.24 16.79 -4.60
C TYR A 110 -14.49 17.13 -5.90
N LEU A 111 -14.29 16.14 -6.78
CA LEU A 111 -13.79 16.34 -8.14
C LEU A 111 -14.95 16.55 -9.14
N THR A 112 -15.91 15.62 -9.20
CA THR A 112 -16.93 15.61 -10.27
C THR A 112 -17.98 16.71 -10.13
N LEU A 113 -18.20 17.21 -8.91
CA LEU A 113 -19.11 18.31 -8.60
C LEU A 113 -18.35 19.53 -8.06
N ALA A 114 -17.06 19.68 -8.42
CA ALA A 114 -16.21 20.78 -7.98
C ALA A 114 -16.89 22.15 -8.15
N GLU A 115 -17.57 22.37 -9.27
CA GLU A 115 -18.30 23.62 -9.57
C GLU A 115 -19.43 23.95 -8.58
N LYS A 116 -19.97 22.94 -7.90
CA LYS A 116 -21.06 23.08 -6.93
C LYS A 116 -20.56 23.21 -5.50
N VAL A 117 -19.41 22.60 -5.19
CA VAL A 117 -18.89 22.52 -3.83
C VAL A 117 -17.85 23.59 -3.53
N PHE A 118 -17.07 24.04 -4.52
CA PHE A 118 -16.10 25.13 -4.36
C PHE A 118 -16.68 26.45 -4.85
N ILE A 119 -16.66 27.45 -3.97
CA ILE A 119 -17.08 28.82 -4.28
C ILE A 119 -15.88 29.58 -4.88
N ASN A 120 -16.04 30.12 -6.09
CA ASN A 120 -15.03 30.93 -6.75
C ASN A 120 -15.68 31.96 -7.69
N ASN A 121 -15.03 33.10 -7.91
CA ASN A 121 -15.56 34.19 -8.74
C ASN A 121 -15.44 33.92 -10.26
N HIS A 122 -14.62 32.94 -10.65
CA HIS A 122 -14.45 32.57 -12.06
C HIS A 122 -15.46 31.51 -12.50
N LYS A 123 -15.83 31.55 -13.79
CA LYS A 123 -16.71 30.54 -14.37
C LYS A 123 -15.99 29.20 -14.48
N TRP A 124 -16.62 28.16 -13.94
CA TRP A 124 -16.13 26.79 -14.05
C TRP A 124 -16.15 26.26 -15.49
N THR A 125 -15.12 25.51 -15.84
CA THR A 125 -15.00 24.81 -17.12
C THR A 125 -14.36 23.45 -16.90
N THR A 126 -15.06 22.39 -17.30
CA THR A 126 -14.54 21.02 -17.19
C THR A 126 -13.83 20.60 -18.48
N ARG A 127 -12.68 19.93 -18.33
CA ARG A 127 -11.91 19.35 -19.43
C ARG A 127 -11.45 17.95 -19.04
N GLU A 128 -11.61 17.00 -19.95
CA GLU A 128 -11.22 15.60 -19.76
C GLU A 128 -9.93 15.32 -20.55
N LEU A 129 -8.94 14.72 -19.91
CA LEU A 129 -7.69 14.30 -20.54
C LEU A 129 -7.68 12.77 -20.68
N LYS A 130 -7.88 12.27 -21.90
CA LYS A 130 -7.90 10.81 -22.18
C LYS A 130 -6.53 10.23 -22.52
N ASN A 131 -5.57 11.08 -22.85
CA ASN A 131 -4.26 10.67 -23.34
C ASN A 131 -3.31 10.32 -22.18
N SER A 132 -2.87 9.07 -22.14
CA SER A 132 -1.94 8.52 -21.17
C SER A 132 -0.57 8.30 -21.79
N TYR A 133 0.44 8.97 -21.24
CA TYR A 133 1.86 8.78 -21.59
C TYR A 133 2.50 7.60 -20.85
N ARG A 134 1.73 6.97 -19.97
CA ARG A 134 2.18 6.05 -18.94
C ARG A 134 1.93 4.60 -19.32
N VAL A 135 0.71 4.35 -19.76
CA VAL A 135 0.16 3.02 -20.04
C VAL A 135 0.29 2.72 -21.54
N LYS A 136 0.67 1.50 -21.91
CA LYS A 136 0.76 1.07 -23.31
C LYS A 136 -0.63 0.90 -23.96
N GLU A 137 -0.66 0.87 -25.29
CA GLU A 137 -1.88 0.74 -26.09
C GLU A 137 -2.68 -0.51 -25.71
N GLU A 138 -2.02 -1.67 -25.56
CA GLU A 138 -2.67 -2.95 -25.33
C GLU A 138 -3.40 -3.00 -23.98
N VAL A 139 -2.81 -2.37 -22.95
CA VAL A 139 -3.46 -2.21 -21.64
C VAL A 139 -4.62 -1.21 -21.73
N CYS A 140 -4.48 -0.12 -22.49
CA CYS A 140 -5.56 0.84 -22.70
C CYS A 140 -6.75 0.18 -23.42
N GLU A 141 -6.50 -0.62 -24.45
CA GLU A 141 -7.53 -1.36 -25.19
C GLU A 141 -8.22 -2.41 -24.31
N PHE A 142 -7.45 -3.14 -23.49
CA PHE A 142 -8.02 -4.06 -22.52
C PHE A 142 -8.96 -3.34 -21.55
N VAL A 143 -8.50 -2.22 -20.96
CA VAL A 143 -9.30 -1.40 -20.04
C VAL A 143 -10.55 -0.84 -20.74
N ASN A 144 -10.41 -0.26 -21.93
CA ASN A 144 -11.55 0.29 -22.67
C ASN A 144 -12.60 -0.77 -23.00
N LYS A 145 -12.16 -2.00 -23.32
CA LYS A 145 -13.08 -3.09 -23.61
C LYS A 145 -13.89 -3.49 -22.37
N ILE A 146 -13.26 -3.73 -21.23
CA ILE A 146 -13.97 -4.16 -20.01
C ILE A 146 -14.93 -3.08 -19.49
N TYR A 147 -14.62 -1.81 -19.77
CA TYR A 147 -15.49 -0.67 -19.44
C TYR A 147 -16.56 -0.39 -20.51
N GLY A 148 -16.51 -1.06 -21.66
CA GLY A 148 -17.43 -0.85 -22.78
C GLY A 148 -17.33 0.53 -23.45
N LYS A 149 -16.31 1.34 -23.15
CA LYS A 149 -16.14 2.70 -23.67
C LYS A 149 -14.67 3.13 -23.66
N SER A 150 -14.30 4.07 -24.54
CA SER A 150 -12.94 4.61 -24.62
C SER A 150 -12.71 5.67 -23.51
N ILE A 151 -12.21 5.20 -22.37
CA ILE A 151 -11.87 6.03 -21.20
C ILE A 151 -10.40 6.46 -21.17
N ILE A 152 -9.51 5.69 -21.80
CA ILE A 152 -8.07 5.95 -21.80
C ILE A 152 -7.48 5.64 -23.17
N LYS A 153 -6.53 6.46 -23.62
CA LYS A 153 -5.83 6.30 -24.89
C LYS A 153 -4.33 6.40 -24.65
N SER A 154 -3.56 5.47 -25.18
CA SER A 154 -2.10 5.61 -25.12
C SER A 154 -1.61 6.61 -26.16
N VAL A 155 -0.66 7.45 -25.76
CA VAL A 155 0.12 8.32 -26.67
C VAL A 155 1.57 7.88 -26.78
N ARG A 156 1.89 6.69 -26.24
CA ARG A 156 3.20 6.09 -26.47
C ARG A 156 3.24 5.60 -27.91
N GLU A 157 3.81 6.41 -28.80
CA GLU A 157 4.14 5.99 -30.15
C GLU A 157 4.93 4.68 -30.08
N SER A 158 4.47 3.68 -30.84
CA SER A 158 5.28 2.49 -31.14
C SER A 158 6.47 2.95 -31.98
N LYS A 159 7.51 3.52 -31.35
CA LYS A 159 8.72 3.97 -32.03
C LYS A 159 9.33 2.78 -32.79
N GLY A 160 9.10 2.72 -34.10
CA GLY A 160 9.95 2.01 -35.05
C GLY A 160 9.92 0.48 -35.06
N ARG A 161 8.96 -0.22 -34.42
CA ARG A 161 8.75 -1.66 -34.66
C ARG A 161 7.30 -1.97 -35.00
N LYS A 162 7.02 -1.97 -36.30
CA LYS A 162 5.88 -2.71 -36.87
C LYS A 162 6.02 -4.19 -36.48
N LEU A 163 4.93 -4.77 -35.95
CA LEU A 163 4.51 -6.19 -36.01
C LEU A 163 4.42 -7.04 -34.73
N VAL A 164 4.90 -6.63 -33.56
CA VAL A 164 4.56 -7.36 -32.31
C VAL A 164 4.02 -6.37 -31.28
N LYS A 165 2.68 -6.32 -31.16
CA LYS A 165 2.01 -5.64 -30.05
C LYS A 165 2.34 -6.43 -28.78
N ASP A 166 2.81 -5.76 -27.74
CA ASP A 166 3.08 -6.38 -26.44
C ASP A 166 1.72 -6.67 -25.79
N LYS A 167 1.16 -7.85 -26.07
CA LYS A 167 -0.16 -8.27 -25.59
C LYS A 167 -0.21 -8.29 -24.06
N VAL A 168 -1.39 -8.03 -23.51
CA VAL A 168 -1.74 -8.33 -22.11
C VAL A 168 -1.76 -9.86 -21.96
N LYS A 169 -1.01 -10.38 -21.00
CA LYS A 169 -0.95 -11.82 -20.73
C LYS A 169 -2.10 -12.18 -19.80
N TYR A 170 -3.04 -13.00 -20.25
CA TYR A 170 -4.11 -13.55 -19.43
C TYR A 170 -3.73 -14.97 -19.03
N CYS A 171 -3.21 -15.12 -17.82
CA CYS A 171 -2.59 -16.32 -17.30
C CYS A 171 -3.61 -17.13 -16.48
N TYR A 172 -3.96 -18.30 -17.00
CA TYR A 172 -4.77 -19.30 -16.30
C TYR A 172 -3.86 -20.16 -15.44
N TRP A 173 -4.02 -20.08 -14.13
CA TRP A 173 -3.21 -20.84 -13.17
C TRP A 173 -4.12 -21.53 -12.15
N TYR A 174 -3.58 -22.46 -11.38
CA TYR A 174 -4.34 -23.12 -10.31
C TYR A 174 -3.65 -22.92 -8.96
N SER A 175 -4.33 -22.24 -8.03
CA SER A 175 -3.76 -21.89 -6.72
C SER A 175 -3.50 -23.07 -5.79
N ASN A 176 -3.91 -24.30 -6.10
CA ASN A 176 -3.52 -25.48 -5.33
C ASN A 176 -2.62 -26.45 -6.11
N ASP A 177 -2.01 -26.02 -7.21
CA ASP A 177 -1.08 -26.83 -8.00
C ASP A 177 0.32 -26.25 -7.94
N SER A 178 1.24 -26.93 -7.26
CA SER A 178 2.64 -26.53 -7.12
C SER A 178 3.34 -26.28 -8.44
N HIS A 179 2.95 -26.97 -9.52
CA HIS A 179 3.53 -26.74 -10.83
C HIS A 179 3.18 -25.35 -11.38
N SER A 180 1.91 -24.94 -11.25
CA SER A 180 1.46 -23.58 -11.61
C SER A 180 2.31 -22.53 -10.90
N TYR A 181 2.57 -22.68 -9.59
CA TYR A 181 3.41 -21.74 -8.82
C TYR A 181 4.80 -21.57 -9.42
N VAL A 182 5.48 -22.68 -9.74
CA VAL A 182 6.82 -22.65 -10.30
C VAL A 182 6.82 -21.93 -11.65
N GLN A 183 5.83 -22.18 -12.51
CA GLN A 183 5.73 -21.47 -13.79
C GLN A 183 5.54 -19.96 -13.59
N VAL A 184 4.64 -19.55 -12.67
CA VAL A 184 4.45 -18.12 -12.37
C VAL A 184 5.75 -17.51 -11.80
N ALA A 185 6.44 -18.22 -10.91
CA ALA A 185 7.71 -17.79 -10.34
C ALA A 185 8.78 -17.63 -11.42
N GLU A 186 8.89 -18.56 -12.36
CA GLU A 186 9.82 -18.48 -13.48
C GLU A 186 9.55 -17.27 -14.37
N MET A 187 8.27 -16.99 -14.68
CA MET A 187 7.87 -15.78 -15.42
C MET A 187 8.28 -14.49 -14.68
N ILE A 188 8.05 -14.44 -13.37
CA ILE A 188 8.45 -13.29 -12.54
C ILE A 188 9.98 -13.13 -12.52
N VAL A 189 10.72 -14.24 -12.35
CA VAL A 189 12.18 -14.26 -12.37
C VAL A 189 12.73 -13.76 -13.70
N GLU A 190 12.15 -14.17 -14.83
CA GLU A 190 12.53 -13.64 -16.15
C GLU A 190 12.47 -12.11 -16.18
N LYS A 191 11.40 -11.51 -15.65
CA LYS A 191 11.26 -10.04 -15.60
C LYS A 191 12.23 -9.39 -14.62
N ILE A 192 12.49 -10.03 -13.47
CA ILE A 192 13.49 -9.55 -12.51
C ILE A 192 14.89 -9.53 -13.13
N LEU A 193 15.24 -10.55 -13.93
CA LEU A 193 16.53 -10.63 -14.60
C LEU A 193 16.65 -9.62 -15.75
N LYS A 194 15.56 -9.40 -16.50
CA LYS A 194 15.52 -8.48 -17.64
C LYS A 194 15.46 -7.00 -17.25
N ASP A 195 14.56 -6.63 -16.34
CA ASP A 195 14.25 -5.24 -16.01
C ASP A 195 14.72 -4.81 -14.61
N GLY A 196 15.06 -5.76 -13.74
CA GLY A 196 15.39 -5.53 -12.34
C GLY A 196 14.20 -5.73 -11.39
N GLU A 197 14.48 -6.13 -10.15
CA GLU A 197 13.44 -6.42 -9.15
C GLU A 197 12.59 -5.20 -8.78
N GLU A 198 13.16 -3.99 -8.84
CA GLU A 198 12.41 -2.77 -8.58
C GLU A 198 11.30 -2.59 -9.63
N GLU A 199 11.45 -3.11 -10.85
CA GLU A 199 10.53 -2.93 -11.97
C GLU A 199 9.39 -3.96 -12.03
N VAL A 200 9.23 -4.75 -10.97
CA VAL A 200 8.23 -5.81 -10.87
C VAL A 200 7.29 -5.56 -9.68
N PHE A 201 6.00 -5.65 -9.96
CA PHE A 201 4.91 -5.59 -8.98
C PHE A 201 4.12 -6.88 -8.96
N ILE A 202 3.87 -7.39 -7.76
CA ILE A 202 2.88 -8.44 -7.50
C ILE A 202 1.75 -7.80 -6.71
N ILE A 203 0.56 -7.78 -7.30
CA ILE A 203 -0.61 -7.11 -6.73
C ILE A 203 -1.72 -8.13 -6.52
N ALA A 204 -2.35 -8.10 -5.36
CA ALA A 204 -3.56 -8.88 -5.09
C ALA A 204 -4.54 -8.06 -4.24
N PRO A 205 -5.84 -8.40 -4.18
CA PRO A 205 -6.81 -7.70 -3.34
C PRO A 205 -6.48 -7.78 -1.84
N SER A 206 -5.80 -8.85 -1.42
CA SER A 206 -5.30 -9.03 -0.06
C SER A 206 -3.99 -9.82 -0.10
N ILE A 207 -3.00 -9.46 0.70
CA ILE A 207 -1.75 -10.22 0.80
C ILE A 207 -1.83 -11.28 1.90
N SER A 208 -2.27 -10.89 3.10
CA SER A 208 -2.30 -11.76 4.29
C SER A 208 -3.26 -12.94 4.19
N LYS A 209 -4.32 -12.84 3.37
CA LYS A 209 -5.32 -13.89 3.20
C LYS A 209 -5.00 -14.88 2.07
N ASN A 210 -4.00 -14.59 1.26
CA ASN A 210 -3.66 -15.38 0.08
C ASN A 210 -2.43 -16.25 0.36
N PHE A 211 -2.67 -17.50 0.78
CA PHE A 211 -1.62 -18.46 1.13
C PHE A 211 -0.59 -18.69 0.02
N TYR A 212 -1.03 -18.55 -1.24
CA TYR A 212 -0.21 -18.74 -2.42
C TYR A 212 0.97 -17.73 -2.51
N ILE A 213 0.82 -16.53 -1.93
CA ILE A 213 1.86 -15.50 -1.97
C ILE A 213 3.13 -15.97 -1.27
N SER A 214 2.99 -16.64 -0.12
CA SER A 214 4.13 -17.17 0.64
C SER A 214 4.91 -18.22 -0.16
N GLN A 215 4.19 -19.13 -0.82
CA GLN A 215 4.81 -20.15 -1.66
C GLN A 215 5.53 -19.51 -2.86
N LEU A 216 4.88 -18.56 -3.54
CA LEU A 216 5.46 -17.85 -4.68
C LEU A 216 6.76 -17.11 -4.31
N ILE A 217 6.80 -16.48 -3.13
CA ILE A 217 8.00 -15.82 -2.61
C ILE A 217 9.15 -16.83 -2.46
N GLU A 218 8.89 -18.00 -1.91
CA GLU A 218 9.91 -19.04 -1.73
C GLU A 218 10.40 -19.60 -3.07
N ASP A 219 9.50 -19.84 -4.01
CA ASP A 219 9.87 -20.33 -5.35
C ASP A 219 10.73 -19.30 -6.10
N ILE A 220 10.38 -18.01 -6.05
CA ILE A 220 11.19 -16.94 -6.64
C ILE A 220 12.59 -16.90 -6.02
N LYS A 221 12.69 -16.97 -4.68
CA LYS A 221 13.99 -17.00 -3.98
C LYS A 221 14.82 -18.20 -4.40
N LEU A 222 14.20 -19.38 -4.41
CA LEU A 222 14.86 -20.64 -4.76
C LEU A 222 15.44 -20.58 -6.16
N ILE A 223 14.62 -20.20 -7.15
CA ILE A 223 15.03 -20.09 -8.55
C ILE A 223 16.19 -19.09 -8.71
N LEU A 224 16.09 -17.89 -8.11
CA LEU A 224 17.14 -16.87 -8.21
C LEU A 224 18.45 -17.29 -7.55
N ASN A 225 18.37 -17.95 -6.40
CA ASN A 225 19.55 -18.40 -5.67
C ASN A 225 20.23 -19.57 -6.40
N GLU A 226 19.48 -20.63 -6.70
CA GLU A 226 20.04 -21.86 -7.26
C GLU A 226 20.47 -21.73 -8.72
N LYS A 227 19.66 -21.07 -9.56
CA LYS A 227 19.97 -20.96 -11.01
C LYS A 227 20.86 -19.77 -11.35
N TYR A 228 20.79 -18.68 -10.58
CA TYR A 228 21.42 -17.41 -10.94
C TYR A 228 22.36 -16.83 -9.88
N ASN A 229 22.50 -17.47 -8.71
CA ASN A 229 23.29 -16.97 -7.58
C ASN A 229 22.98 -15.49 -7.25
N LYS A 230 21.70 -15.11 -7.34
CA LYS A 230 21.21 -13.75 -7.11
C LYS A 230 20.35 -13.70 -5.86
N ASP A 231 20.73 -12.81 -4.94
CA ASP A 231 19.87 -12.45 -3.80
C ASP A 231 18.69 -11.58 -4.24
N ILE A 232 17.57 -11.70 -3.53
CA ILE A 232 16.38 -10.89 -3.74
C ILE A 232 15.77 -10.47 -2.40
N TYR A 233 15.23 -9.25 -2.40
CA TYR A 233 14.57 -8.65 -1.25
C TYR A 233 13.14 -8.28 -1.61
N PHE A 234 12.26 -8.37 -0.63
CA PHE A 234 10.83 -8.16 -0.82
C PHE A 234 10.33 -7.05 0.09
N PHE A 235 9.50 -6.17 -0.45
CA PHE A 235 8.66 -5.28 0.33
C PHE A 235 7.23 -5.81 0.30
N ILE A 236 6.69 -6.18 1.46
CA ILE A 236 5.38 -6.80 1.58
C ILE A 236 4.50 -5.94 2.47
N THR A 237 3.41 -5.38 1.94
CA THR A 237 2.41 -4.70 2.78
C THR A 237 1.51 -5.72 3.45
N LYS A 238 1.36 -5.63 4.77
CA LYS A 238 0.53 -6.58 5.52
C LYS A 238 -0.93 -6.17 5.51
N ASN A 239 -1.21 -4.87 5.64
CA ASN A 239 -2.57 -4.31 5.72
C ASN A 239 -2.76 -3.08 4.82
N ASP A 240 -4.02 -2.78 4.48
CA ASP A 240 -4.41 -1.60 3.69
C ASP A 240 -4.23 -0.25 4.40
N LEU A 241 -3.82 -0.25 5.68
CA LEU A 241 -3.51 0.95 6.45
C LEU A 241 -2.02 1.32 6.43
N ASP A 242 -1.15 0.38 6.02
CA ASP A 242 0.30 0.58 5.99
C ASP A 242 0.67 1.46 4.78
N ARG A 243 0.42 2.78 4.85
CA ARG A 243 0.76 3.69 3.76
C ARG A 243 2.24 3.56 3.41
N ILE A 244 2.53 3.17 2.16
CA ILE A 244 3.88 3.12 1.61
C ILE A 244 4.40 4.55 1.37
N ASN A 245 4.77 5.24 2.45
CA ASN A 245 5.19 6.65 2.37
C ASN A 245 6.70 6.81 2.17
N ASP A 246 7.51 5.79 2.53
CA ASP A 246 8.96 5.85 2.45
C ASP A 246 9.49 5.05 1.26
N ARG A 247 9.95 5.76 0.22
CA ARG A 247 10.54 5.16 -0.99
C ARG A 247 11.79 4.34 -0.68
N ASP A 248 12.52 4.65 0.40
CA ASP A 248 13.74 3.92 0.74
C ASP A 248 13.45 2.49 1.21
N LEU A 249 12.26 2.23 1.79
CA LEU A 249 11.86 0.89 2.23
C LEU A 249 11.59 -0.06 1.06
N ILE A 250 11.26 0.50 -0.10
CA ILE A 250 10.87 -0.22 -1.32
C ILE A 250 12.09 -0.40 -2.25
N LYS A 251 13.06 0.51 -2.14
CA LYS A 251 14.24 0.54 -3.01
C LYS A 251 15.01 -0.78 -2.92
N ASN A 252 15.47 -1.25 -4.07
CA ASN A 252 16.17 -2.52 -4.31
C ASN A 252 15.35 -3.76 -3.92
N LYS A 253 14.01 -3.66 -3.88
CA LYS A 253 13.12 -4.77 -3.53
C LYS A 253 12.06 -4.99 -4.61
N LEU A 254 11.66 -6.26 -4.75
CA LEU A 254 10.41 -6.62 -5.40
C LEU A 254 9.24 -6.27 -4.46
N VAL A 255 8.20 -5.64 -5.01
CA VAL A 255 7.06 -5.19 -4.20
C VAL A 255 5.88 -6.13 -4.37
N ILE A 256 5.36 -6.58 -3.23
CA ILE A 256 4.16 -7.39 -3.12
C ILE A 256 3.16 -6.63 -2.27
N SER A 257 2.04 -6.20 -2.85
CA SER A 257 1.17 -5.27 -2.15
C SER A 257 -0.29 -5.36 -2.58
N THR A 258 -1.17 -4.68 -1.85
CA THR A 258 -2.59 -4.61 -2.18
C THR A 258 -2.86 -3.56 -3.25
N ILE A 259 -4.04 -3.64 -3.87
CA ILE A 259 -4.47 -2.65 -4.87
C ILE A 259 -4.45 -1.23 -4.28
N HIS A 260 -4.94 -1.06 -3.04
CA HIS A 260 -4.97 0.23 -2.36
C HIS A 260 -3.58 0.81 -2.17
N GLN A 261 -2.66 0.01 -1.63
CA GLN A 261 -1.32 0.45 -1.29
C GLN A 261 -0.42 0.75 -2.51
N THR A 262 -0.75 0.18 -3.67
CA THR A 262 -0.05 0.48 -4.94
C THR A 262 -0.59 1.70 -5.66
N LYS A 263 -1.68 2.32 -5.18
CA LYS A 263 -2.19 3.57 -5.78
C LYS A 263 -1.11 4.66 -5.73
N GLY A 264 -0.95 5.38 -6.84
CA GLY A 264 0.10 6.38 -7.02
C GLY A 264 1.50 5.81 -7.30
N MET A 265 1.63 4.48 -7.38
CA MET A 265 2.85 3.80 -7.80
C MET A 265 2.63 3.08 -9.14
N GLU A 266 3.71 2.84 -9.88
CA GLU A 266 3.72 2.04 -11.10
C GLU A 266 5.04 1.29 -11.21
N ARG A 267 5.04 0.23 -12.03
CA ARG A 267 6.22 -0.52 -12.46
C ARG A 267 6.09 -0.97 -13.90
N LYS A 268 7.20 -1.33 -14.55
CA LYS A 268 7.16 -1.91 -15.90
C LYS A 268 6.31 -3.16 -15.96
N ASN A 269 6.53 -4.11 -15.05
CA ASN A 269 5.91 -5.42 -15.10
C ASN A 269 4.98 -5.61 -13.89
N VAL A 270 3.70 -5.86 -14.13
CA VAL A 270 2.70 -6.07 -13.06
C VAL A 270 2.04 -7.43 -13.21
N PHE A 271 2.07 -8.21 -12.15
CA PHE A 271 1.35 -9.46 -11.97
C PHE A 271 0.15 -9.21 -11.05
N LEU A 272 -1.04 -9.13 -11.64
CA LEU A 272 -2.30 -8.87 -10.93
C LEU A 272 -3.02 -10.19 -10.66
N PHE A 273 -3.04 -10.59 -9.40
CA PHE A 273 -3.71 -11.80 -8.94
C PHE A 273 -5.16 -11.58 -8.54
N ASN A 274 -5.91 -12.70 -8.48
CA ASN A 274 -7.34 -12.75 -8.20
C ASN A 274 -8.15 -11.88 -9.17
N PHE A 275 -7.79 -11.90 -10.46
CA PHE A 275 -8.59 -11.26 -11.50
C PHE A 275 -9.72 -12.19 -11.96
N ASP A 276 -10.56 -12.56 -11.01
CA ASP A 276 -11.64 -13.53 -11.12
C ASP A 276 -12.61 -13.30 -9.95
N ALA A 277 -13.69 -14.08 -9.85
CA ALA A 277 -14.73 -13.91 -8.84
C ALA A 277 -14.22 -14.04 -7.39
N SER A 278 -13.00 -14.57 -7.15
CA SER A 278 -12.39 -14.55 -5.81
C SER A 278 -12.06 -13.15 -5.32
N TYR A 279 -11.93 -12.15 -6.21
CA TYR A 279 -11.84 -10.74 -5.84
C TYR A 279 -12.93 -10.36 -4.84
N TYR A 280 -14.17 -10.81 -5.04
CA TYR A 280 -15.28 -10.44 -4.18
C TYR A 280 -15.24 -11.06 -2.77
N LYS A 281 -14.37 -12.06 -2.56
CA LYS A 281 -14.12 -12.65 -1.24
C LYS A 281 -13.10 -11.87 -0.43
N PHE A 282 -12.14 -11.23 -1.12
CA PHE A 282 -10.96 -10.62 -0.49
C PHE A 282 -10.93 -9.09 -0.58
N GLY A 283 -11.47 -8.52 -1.65
CA GLY A 283 -11.63 -7.09 -1.90
C GLY A 283 -13.05 -6.62 -1.56
N LYS A 284 -13.77 -6.09 -2.55
CA LYS A 284 -15.14 -5.57 -2.37
C LYS A 284 -16.15 -6.70 -2.28
N LYS A 285 -17.04 -6.71 -1.29
CA LYS A 285 -17.95 -7.83 -1.03
C LYS A 285 -19.09 -7.98 -2.05
N GLU A 286 -19.38 -6.95 -2.81
CA GLU A 286 -20.52 -6.90 -3.74
C GLU A 286 -20.08 -7.16 -5.17
N ARG A 287 -20.73 -8.10 -5.85
CA ARG A 287 -20.51 -8.41 -7.26
C ARG A 287 -21.19 -7.38 -8.14
N THR A 288 -20.47 -6.89 -9.15
CA THR A 288 -20.86 -5.76 -10.00
C THR A 288 -20.73 -6.14 -11.48
N SER A 289 -21.68 -5.69 -12.31
CA SER A 289 -21.64 -5.89 -13.77
C SER A 289 -20.70 -4.92 -14.50
N ILE A 290 -20.15 -3.94 -13.77
CA ILE A 290 -19.23 -2.92 -14.27
C ILE A 290 -17.96 -3.01 -13.41
N PRO A 291 -16.76 -2.85 -13.99
CA PRO A 291 -15.54 -2.90 -13.21
C PRO A 291 -15.51 -1.82 -12.11
N ASP A 292 -15.10 -2.21 -10.91
CA ASP A 292 -14.86 -1.28 -9.80
C ASP A 292 -13.60 -0.41 -10.05
N ASN A 293 -13.50 0.70 -9.34
CA ASN A 293 -12.35 1.62 -9.44
C ASN A 293 -11.02 0.94 -9.08
N GLU A 294 -11.04 0.01 -8.13
CA GLU A 294 -9.91 -0.82 -7.72
C GLU A 294 -9.36 -1.62 -8.91
N ILE A 295 -10.24 -2.15 -9.77
CA ILE A 295 -9.85 -2.87 -10.97
C ILE A 295 -9.14 -1.93 -11.95
N TYR A 296 -9.64 -0.71 -12.15
CA TYR A 296 -8.97 0.28 -13.00
C TYR A 296 -7.61 0.70 -12.44
N VAL A 297 -7.52 0.94 -11.13
CA VAL A 297 -6.24 1.26 -10.47
C VAL A 297 -5.25 0.12 -10.69
N ALA A 298 -5.63 -1.12 -10.42
CA ALA A 298 -4.79 -2.29 -10.57
C ALA A 298 -4.27 -2.49 -12.00
N LEU A 299 -5.15 -2.43 -13.01
CA LEU A 299 -4.79 -2.62 -14.41
C LEU A 299 -3.85 -1.51 -14.93
N THR A 300 -3.99 -0.29 -14.40
CA THR A 300 -3.19 0.87 -14.81
C THR A 300 -1.87 1.04 -14.05
N ARG A 301 -1.50 0.10 -13.18
CA ARG A 301 -0.17 0.11 -12.51
C ARG A 301 0.98 -0.29 -13.44
N ALA A 302 0.66 -0.96 -14.55
CA ALA A 302 1.65 -1.47 -15.51
C ALA A 302 2.03 -0.40 -16.52
N SER A 303 3.31 -0.05 -16.57
CA SER A 303 3.85 0.83 -17.61
C SER A 303 4.40 0.07 -18.82
N SER A 304 4.59 -1.26 -18.75
CA SER A 304 5.10 -2.04 -19.89
C SER A 304 4.35 -3.35 -20.15
N GLU A 305 4.40 -4.31 -19.24
CA GLU A 305 3.77 -5.63 -19.41
C GLU A 305 2.79 -5.88 -18.26
N LEU A 306 1.57 -6.29 -18.61
CA LEU A 306 0.53 -6.63 -17.66
C LEU A 306 0.24 -8.14 -17.74
N TYR A 307 0.37 -8.81 -16.61
CA TYR A 307 0.06 -10.22 -16.40
C TYR A 307 -1.17 -10.29 -15.49
N ILE A 308 -2.25 -10.83 -16.03
CA ILE A 308 -3.51 -11.03 -15.32
C ILE A 308 -3.56 -12.49 -14.89
N MET A 309 -3.60 -12.75 -13.58
CA MET A 309 -3.64 -14.11 -13.04
C MET A 309 -5.08 -14.46 -12.66
N HIS A 310 -5.65 -15.38 -13.44
CA HIS A 310 -6.98 -15.94 -13.24
C HIS A 310 -6.86 -17.36 -12.69
N ASP A 311 -7.36 -17.59 -11.47
CA ASP A 311 -7.43 -18.94 -10.93
C ASP A 311 -8.58 -19.71 -11.58
N ILE A 312 -8.26 -20.79 -12.30
CA ILE A 312 -9.22 -21.58 -13.09
C ILE A 312 -10.35 -22.22 -12.26
N THR A 313 -10.23 -22.23 -10.94
CA THR A 313 -11.31 -22.69 -10.05
C THR A 313 -12.38 -21.64 -9.77
N ASN A 314 -12.15 -20.39 -10.17
CA ASN A 314 -13.08 -19.28 -9.95
C ASN A 314 -13.77 -18.89 -11.26
N GLU A 315 -14.95 -18.30 -11.13
CA GLU A 315 -15.65 -17.71 -12.27
C GLU A 315 -14.96 -16.43 -12.74
N TYR A 316 -15.26 -16.03 -13.97
CA TYR A 316 -14.83 -14.74 -14.50
C TYR A 316 -15.66 -13.62 -13.86
N PHE A 317 -15.12 -12.39 -13.90
CA PHE A 317 -15.95 -11.21 -13.67
C PHE A 317 -17.06 -11.10 -14.72
N ASP A 318 -18.20 -10.51 -14.34
CA ASP A 318 -19.36 -10.37 -15.21
C ASP A 318 -19.10 -9.46 -16.42
N PHE A 319 -18.18 -8.52 -16.28
CA PHE A 319 -17.74 -7.61 -17.34
C PHE A 319 -16.67 -8.23 -18.27
N ILE A 320 -16.29 -9.49 -18.07
CA ILE A 320 -15.33 -10.19 -18.93
C ILE A 320 -16.05 -11.10 -19.92
N ASP A 321 -15.95 -10.74 -21.20
CA ASP A 321 -16.41 -11.57 -22.31
C ASP A 321 -15.31 -12.55 -22.75
N LYS A 322 -15.53 -13.86 -22.48
CA LYS A 322 -14.60 -14.93 -22.88
C LYS A 322 -14.42 -15.02 -24.39
N LYS A 323 -15.48 -14.81 -25.18
CA LYS A 323 -15.35 -14.87 -26.65
C LYS A 323 -14.42 -13.78 -27.15
N TRP A 324 -14.49 -12.60 -26.53
CA TRP A 324 -13.58 -11.51 -26.82
C TRP A 324 -12.15 -11.82 -26.38
N LEU A 325 -11.92 -12.36 -25.18
CA LEU A 325 -10.56 -12.73 -24.73
C LEU A 325 -9.87 -13.62 -25.76
N ASN A 326 -10.55 -14.68 -26.21
CA ASN A 326 -10.00 -15.67 -27.13
C ASN A 326 -9.76 -15.13 -28.56
N SER A 327 -10.49 -14.08 -28.95
CA SER A 327 -10.40 -13.49 -30.30
C SER A 327 -9.59 -12.18 -30.33
N SER A 328 -9.15 -11.67 -29.19
CA SER A 328 -8.51 -10.36 -29.07
C SER A 328 -7.08 -10.37 -29.60
N SER A 329 -6.75 -9.41 -30.47
CA SER A 329 -5.37 -9.16 -30.89
C SER A 329 -4.49 -8.52 -29.81
N TYR A 330 -5.09 -8.11 -28.69
CA TYR A 330 -4.41 -7.41 -27.59
C TYR A 330 -4.17 -8.30 -26.37
N VAL A 331 -4.71 -9.53 -26.39
CA VAL A 331 -4.59 -10.50 -25.29
C VAL A 331 -3.85 -11.73 -25.78
N GLU A 332 -2.97 -12.24 -24.92
CA GLU A 332 -2.27 -13.51 -25.07
C GLU A 332 -2.73 -14.41 -23.92
N GLU A 333 -3.47 -15.47 -24.23
CA GLU A 333 -3.89 -16.45 -23.24
C GLU A 333 -2.74 -17.43 -22.95
N MET A 334 -2.43 -17.62 -21.67
CA MET A 334 -1.37 -18.52 -21.22
C MET A 334 -1.94 -19.53 -20.24
N ASN A 335 -1.91 -20.82 -20.59
CA ASN A 335 -2.27 -21.89 -19.67
C ASN A 335 -1.05 -22.33 -18.88
N LEU A 336 -1.05 -22.05 -17.57
CA LEU A 336 0.04 -22.37 -16.66
C LEU A 336 -0.18 -23.66 -15.87
N THR A 337 -1.23 -24.39 -16.20
CA THR A 337 -1.61 -25.66 -15.56
C THR A 337 -1.26 -26.84 -16.46
N ILE A 338 -0.89 -27.98 -15.87
CA ILE A 338 -0.73 -29.24 -16.62
C ILE A 338 -2.10 -29.92 -16.84
N TYR A 339 -3.10 -29.59 -16.01
CA TYR A 339 -4.38 -30.28 -15.99
C TYR A 339 -5.40 -29.59 -16.89
N ASN A 340 -5.59 -30.11 -18.10
CA ASN A 340 -6.66 -29.65 -19.01
C ASN A 340 -8.08 -29.92 -18.48
N ASN A 341 -8.24 -30.77 -17.46
CA ASN A 341 -9.53 -31.20 -16.91
C ASN A 341 -9.55 -31.16 -15.37
N ILE A 342 -9.38 -29.98 -14.76
CA ILE A 342 -9.74 -29.83 -13.35
C ILE A 342 -11.27 -29.89 -13.27
N LYS A 343 -11.82 -30.95 -12.67
CA LYS A 343 -13.21 -30.94 -12.21
C LYS A 343 -13.32 -29.78 -11.23
N ILE A 344 -14.01 -28.72 -11.64
CA ILE A 344 -14.47 -27.65 -10.76
C ILE A 344 -15.32 -28.36 -9.70
N MET A 345 -14.72 -28.72 -8.57
CA MET A 345 -15.49 -29.05 -7.40
C MET A 345 -16.15 -27.73 -7.02
N ASN A 346 -17.45 -27.62 -7.27
CA ASN A 346 -18.28 -26.60 -6.65
C ASN A 346 -17.95 -26.69 -5.16
N LYS A 347 -17.12 -25.78 -4.66
CA LYS A 347 -16.92 -25.62 -3.22
C LYS A 347 -18.32 -25.31 -2.73
N THR A 348 -18.92 -26.30 -2.07
CA THR A 348 -20.14 -26.14 -1.30
C THR A 348 -20.03 -24.84 -0.55
N ASN A 349 -21.07 -24.01 -0.62
CA ASN A 349 -21.18 -22.76 0.12
C ASN A 349 -20.63 -22.98 1.53
N ILE A 350 -19.40 -22.55 1.77
CA ILE A 350 -18.84 -22.53 3.12
C ILE A 350 -19.65 -21.45 3.79
N ASP A 351 -20.49 -21.88 4.73
CA ASP A 351 -21.36 -21.06 5.53
C ASP A 351 -20.63 -19.79 5.97
N ILE A 352 -20.94 -18.65 5.33
CA ILE A 352 -20.29 -17.35 5.55
C ILE A 352 -20.62 -16.82 6.97
N ASN A 353 -21.52 -17.48 7.69
CA ASN A 353 -22.16 -16.98 8.90
C ASN A 353 -21.39 -17.17 10.22
N LYS A 354 -20.12 -17.58 10.18
CA LYS A 354 -19.25 -17.50 11.37
C LYS A 354 -17.93 -16.81 11.05
N GLN A 355 -17.99 -15.55 10.65
CA GLN A 355 -16.84 -14.67 10.79
C GLN A 355 -16.70 -14.26 12.26
N PHE A 356 -15.67 -14.78 12.93
CA PHE A 356 -15.14 -14.14 14.13
C PHE A 356 -14.57 -12.79 13.69
N ALA A 357 -15.36 -11.72 13.80
CA ALA A 357 -14.84 -10.37 13.63
C ALA A 357 -13.91 -10.07 14.80
N ILE A 358 -12.62 -9.91 14.52
CA ILE A 358 -11.69 -9.41 15.53
C ILE A 358 -12.02 -7.93 15.74
N VAL A 359 -11.98 -7.44 16.99
CA VAL A 359 -12.30 -6.04 17.34
C VAL A 359 -11.58 -5.05 16.42
N THR A 360 -10.31 -5.34 16.06
CA THR A 360 -9.53 -4.55 15.09
C THR A 360 -10.24 -4.38 13.75
N ASP A 361 -10.88 -5.42 13.22
CA ASP A 361 -11.62 -5.36 11.95
C ASP A 361 -12.89 -4.51 12.06
N MET A 362 -13.47 -4.39 13.25
CA MET A 362 -14.64 -3.55 13.51
C MET A 362 -14.28 -2.06 13.61
N VAL A 363 -13.08 -1.73 14.13
CA VAL A 363 -12.67 -0.34 14.39
C VAL A 363 -11.76 0.27 13.33
N LYS A 364 -11.07 -0.53 12.51
CA LYS A 364 -10.01 -0.07 11.58
C LYS A 364 -10.43 0.98 10.54
N PHE A 365 -11.72 1.04 10.20
CA PHE A 365 -12.27 1.96 9.20
C PHE A 365 -13.38 2.84 9.77
N LEU A 366 -13.44 2.97 11.10
CA LEU A 366 -14.38 3.91 11.70
C LEU A 366 -13.94 5.35 11.38
N PRO A 367 -14.86 6.19 10.88
CA PRO A 367 -14.63 7.63 10.74
C PRO A 367 -14.08 8.24 12.02
N LEU A 368 -13.12 9.16 11.87
CA LEU A 368 -12.50 9.82 13.03
C LEU A 368 -13.54 10.54 13.88
N SER A 369 -14.56 11.14 13.26
CA SER A 369 -15.69 11.78 13.93
C SER A 369 -16.49 10.82 14.83
N ILE A 370 -16.67 9.57 14.39
CA ILE A 370 -17.33 8.53 15.19
C ILE A 370 -16.42 8.10 16.35
N ILE A 371 -15.12 7.98 16.10
CA ILE A 371 -14.14 7.67 17.15
C ILE A 371 -14.11 8.78 18.21
N GLU A 372 -14.17 10.05 17.81
CA GLU A 372 -14.22 11.20 18.73
C GLU A 372 -15.51 11.21 19.56
N LYS A 373 -16.67 11.03 18.93
CA LYS A 373 -17.95 10.88 19.66
C LYS A 373 -17.93 9.70 20.60
N ALA A 374 -17.38 8.56 20.18
CA ALA A 374 -17.24 7.39 21.04
C ALA A 374 -16.35 7.71 22.24
N LYS A 375 -15.22 8.41 22.05
CA LYS A 375 -14.34 8.86 23.15
C LYS A 375 -15.10 9.73 24.16
N GLU A 376 -16.02 10.60 23.72
CA GLU A 376 -16.85 11.42 24.61
C GLU A 376 -17.83 10.60 25.47
N MET A 377 -18.23 9.40 25.02
CA MET A 377 -19.16 8.53 25.74
C MET A 377 -18.49 7.72 26.87
N PHE A 378 -17.15 7.73 26.95
CA PHE A 378 -16.41 7.01 27.97
C PHE A 378 -15.63 7.98 28.84
N ASP A 379 -15.67 7.78 30.15
CA ASP A 379 -14.66 8.36 31.03
C ASP A 379 -13.35 7.59 30.84
N TYR A 380 -12.44 8.15 30.07
CA TYR A 380 -11.09 7.61 29.91
C TYR A 380 -10.07 8.57 30.49
N LYS A 381 -9.19 8.04 31.34
CA LYS A 381 -7.95 8.75 31.69
C LYS A 381 -6.93 8.45 30.60
N ILE A 382 -6.55 9.48 29.84
CA ILE A 382 -5.35 9.39 29.02
C ILE A 382 -4.18 9.22 29.99
N TYR A 383 -3.66 8.01 30.07
CA TYR A 383 -2.35 7.79 30.66
C TYR A 383 -1.33 8.33 29.65
N GLU A 384 -1.09 9.64 29.68
CA GLU A 384 0.16 10.17 29.17
C GLU A 384 1.25 9.48 29.98
N ASN A 385 2.19 8.87 29.26
CA ASN A 385 3.19 8.00 29.82
C ASN A 385 4.16 8.81 30.71
N PHE A 386 3.73 9.21 31.91
CA PHE A 386 4.62 9.56 33.02
C PHE A 386 5.14 8.26 33.63
N LEU A 387 5.76 7.41 32.81
CA LEU A 387 6.95 6.84 33.38
C LEU A 387 7.86 8.06 33.64
N LYS A 388 8.15 8.32 34.91
CA LYS A 388 9.43 8.93 35.29
C LYS A 388 10.54 7.96 34.86
N LEU A 389 10.62 7.65 33.56
CA LEU A 389 11.84 7.18 32.94
C LEU A 389 12.81 8.34 33.13
N ASN A 390 13.93 8.09 33.79
CA ASN A 390 14.99 9.10 33.85
C ASN A 390 15.28 9.60 32.42
N LYS A 391 15.72 10.86 32.23
CA LYS A 391 16.05 11.40 30.88
C LYS A 391 16.84 10.40 30.01
N ASN A 392 17.82 9.73 30.63
CA ASN A 392 18.67 8.71 30.03
C ASN A 392 17.91 7.48 29.50
N GLU A 393 16.72 7.20 30.02
CA GLU A 393 15.91 6.04 29.64
C GLU A 393 14.98 6.31 28.45
N ILE A 394 14.54 7.56 28.29
CA ILE A 394 13.79 8.04 27.11
C ILE A 394 14.75 8.26 25.94
N GLU A 395 15.97 8.73 26.19
CA GLU A 395 17.02 8.87 25.17
C GLU A 395 17.27 7.56 24.43
N ILE A 396 17.34 6.42 25.14
CA ILE A 396 17.57 5.11 24.51
C ILE A 396 16.49 4.76 23.47
N PHE A 397 15.22 5.12 23.70
CA PHE A 397 14.15 4.87 22.73
C PHE A 397 14.14 5.89 21.59
N ARG A 398 14.63 7.11 21.83
CA ARG A 398 14.86 8.12 20.78
C ARG A 398 16.05 7.77 19.87
N GLU A 399 17.02 7.01 20.40
CA GLU A 399 18.16 6.50 19.65
C GLU A 399 17.84 5.30 18.75
N ILE A 400 16.69 4.62 18.95
CA ILE A 400 16.30 3.52 18.08
C ILE A 400 15.88 4.12 16.74
N PRO A 401 16.62 3.84 15.64
CA PRO A 401 16.25 4.39 14.35
C PRO A 401 14.93 3.77 13.90
N TYR A 402 14.11 4.54 13.18
CA TYR A 402 12.87 4.02 12.59
C TYR A 402 13.13 2.89 11.59
N LYS A 403 14.20 3.04 10.80
CA LYS A 403 14.67 2.09 9.79
C LYS A 403 16.16 1.83 9.96
N ILE A 404 16.60 0.61 9.68
CA ILE A 404 18.01 0.26 9.64
C ILE A 404 18.44 0.01 8.20
N GLU A 405 19.69 0.37 7.90
CA GLU A 405 20.33 -0.01 6.65
C GLU A 405 20.96 -1.39 6.80
N LEU A 406 20.62 -2.28 5.87
CA LEU A 406 21.24 -3.58 5.69
C LEU A 406 22.15 -3.49 4.46
N SER A 407 23.46 -3.60 4.67
CA SER A 407 24.42 -3.75 3.58
C SER A 407 24.54 -5.24 3.23
N SER A 408 24.13 -5.59 2.02
CA SER A 408 24.34 -6.93 1.48
C SER A 408 24.65 -6.79 0.00
N SER A 409 25.69 -7.51 -0.46
CA SER A 409 25.97 -7.74 -1.88
C SER A 409 25.79 -6.49 -2.77
N SER A 410 26.55 -5.42 -2.47
CA SER A 410 26.63 -4.13 -3.21
C SER A 410 25.38 -3.22 -3.21
N LYS A 411 24.26 -3.62 -2.59
CA LYS A 411 23.03 -2.83 -2.53
C LYS A 411 22.75 -2.33 -1.11
N ARG A 412 22.17 -1.12 -1.03
CA ARG A 412 21.67 -0.53 0.22
C ARG A 412 20.19 -0.84 0.34
N ILE A 413 19.79 -1.43 1.45
CA ILE A 413 18.42 -1.88 1.70
C ILE A 413 18.00 -1.33 3.05
N TYR A 414 16.78 -0.83 3.15
CA TYR A 414 16.23 -0.35 4.41
C TYR A 414 15.10 -1.26 4.91
N GLU A 415 15.11 -1.57 6.20
CA GLU A 415 14.05 -2.32 6.87
C GLU A 415 13.52 -1.53 8.07
N GLU A 416 12.21 -1.58 8.28
CA GLU A 416 11.60 -0.98 9.46
C GLU A 416 11.96 -1.77 10.72
N VAL A 417 12.39 -1.04 11.74
CA VAL A 417 12.80 -1.66 13.01
C VAL A 417 11.62 -2.35 13.70
N GLN A 418 10.39 -1.87 13.52
CA GLN A 418 9.19 -2.53 14.06
C GLN A 418 8.98 -3.94 13.49
N THR A 419 9.22 -4.13 12.20
CA THR A 419 9.14 -5.45 11.54
C THR A 419 10.15 -6.42 12.14
N ILE A 420 11.32 -5.90 12.52
CA ILE A 420 12.39 -6.66 13.16
C ILE A 420 12.06 -6.96 14.63
N ILE A 421 11.49 -6.01 15.35
CA ILE A 421 11.25 -6.09 16.80
C ILE A 421 10.00 -6.91 17.14
N GLY A 422 8.91 -6.75 16.40
CA GLY A 422 7.58 -7.31 16.74
C GLY A 422 7.51 -8.84 16.77
N SER A 423 8.14 -9.54 15.82
CA SER A 423 8.22 -11.01 15.79
C SER A 423 9.34 -11.58 16.68
N SER A 424 10.36 -10.76 16.93
CA SER A 424 11.61 -11.21 17.55
C SER A 424 11.61 -11.07 19.05
N LEU A 425 10.92 -10.07 19.61
CA LEU A 425 10.92 -9.85 21.06
C LEU A 425 10.27 -10.99 21.83
N SER A 426 9.13 -11.49 21.35
CA SER A 426 8.44 -12.65 21.92
C SER A 426 9.32 -13.90 21.84
N THR A 427 9.99 -14.12 20.71
CA THR A 427 10.90 -15.24 20.47
C THR A 427 12.17 -15.15 21.32
N ILE A 428 12.80 -13.98 21.40
CA ILE A 428 14.00 -13.69 22.19
C ILE A 428 13.67 -13.78 23.68
N PHE A 429 12.53 -13.24 24.13
CA PHE A 429 12.07 -13.36 25.51
C PHE A 429 11.86 -14.83 25.92
N LEU A 430 11.21 -15.62 25.07
CA LEU A 430 11.06 -17.06 25.28
C LEU A 430 12.43 -17.78 25.32
N ALA A 431 13.38 -17.38 24.46
CA ALA A 431 14.74 -17.92 24.43
C ALA A 431 15.50 -17.69 25.75
N LEU A 432 15.28 -16.54 26.38
CA LEU A 432 15.96 -16.16 27.61
C LEU A 432 15.35 -16.81 28.85
N LYS A 433 14.02 -16.98 28.90
CA LYS A 433 13.32 -17.57 30.05
C LYS A 433 13.49 -19.10 30.15
N LYS A 434 13.73 -19.81 29.02
CA LYS A 434 13.89 -21.28 28.98
C LYS A 434 15.12 -21.72 28.18
N ARG A 435 16.30 -21.19 28.53
CA ARG A 435 17.59 -21.36 27.84
C ARG A 435 17.95 -22.80 27.44
N ARG A 436 17.67 -23.80 28.29
CA ARG A 436 17.94 -25.23 28.03
C ARG A 436 16.93 -25.89 27.07
N LYS A 437 15.65 -25.47 27.11
CA LYS A 437 14.59 -25.97 26.22
C LYS A 437 14.68 -25.32 24.84
N PHE A 438 15.06 -24.03 24.80
CA PHE A 438 15.31 -23.28 23.57
C PHE A 438 16.43 -23.91 22.73
N LYS A 439 17.59 -24.30 23.29
CA LYS A 439 18.66 -24.90 22.48
C LYS A 439 18.24 -26.20 21.74
N ARG A 440 17.26 -26.93 22.29
CA ARG A 440 16.71 -28.17 21.72
C ARG A 440 15.59 -27.90 20.70
N GLU A 441 14.77 -26.90 20.95
CA GLU A 441 13.66 -26.48 20.07
C GLU A 441 14.06 -25.43 19.02
N PHE A 442 15.19 -24.74 19.18
CA PHE A 442 15.67 -23.68 18.27
C PHE A 442 16.05 -24.24 16.90
N ASN A 443 16.56 -25.47 16.82
CA ASN A 443 16.77 -26.15 15.54
C ASN A 443 15.45 -26.60 14.89
N LYS A 444 14.37 -26.78 15.66
CA LYS A 444 13.01 -27.02 15.13
C LYS A 444 12.33 -25.72 14.73
N LEU A 445 12.45 -24.67 15.54
CA LEU A 445 11.94 -23.32 15.27
C LEU A 445 12.71 -22.63 14.13
N LEU A 446 13.99 -22.94 13.91
CA LEU A 446 14.73 -22.55 12.71
C LEU A 446 14.20 -23.28 11.49
N LYS A 447 13.86 -24.57 11.58
CA LYS A 447 13.17 -25.26 10.48
C LYS A 447 11.77 -24.69 10.22
N ILE A 448 11.06 -24.23 11.26
CA ILE A 448 9.71 -23.64 11.14
C ILE A 448 9.76 -22.15 10.71
N ASN A 449 10.77 -21.37 11.10
CA ASN A 449 10.97 -19.98 10.66
C ASN A 449 11.76 -19.88 9.35
N MET A 450 12.49 -20.92 8.93
CA MET A 450 12.91 -21.04 7.54
C MET A 450 11.70 -21.22 6.61
N ILE A 451 10.58 -21.73 7.13
CA ILE A 451 9.29 -21.84 6.42
C ILE A 451 8.47 -20.52 6.54
N PHE A 452 8.71 -19.70 7.57
CA PHE A 452 8.03 -18.42 7.79
C PHE A 452 9.03 -17.29 8.11
N ASN A 453 9.51 -16.62 7.07
CA ASN A 453 10.15 -15.30 7.06
C ASN A 453 11.56 -15.14 7.69
N ASN A 454 12.45 -14.58 6.87
CA ASN A 454 13.73 -13.92 7.18
C ASN A 454 14.96 -14.80 7.49
N SER A 455 15.49 -15.44 6.46
CA SER A 455 16.89 -15.91 6.40
C SER A 455 17.91 -14.77 6.65
N TYR A 456 17.57 -13.53 6.26
CA TYR A 456 18.39 -12.34 6.43
C TYR A 456 18.52 -11.88 7.90
N PHE A 457 17.48 -12.02 8.71
CA PHE A 457 17.50 -11.62 10.12
C PHE A 457 18.45 -12.49 10.95
N VAL A 458 18.46 -13.80 10.67
CA VAL A 458 19.39 -14.74 11.30
C VAL A 458 20.83 -14.42 10.90
N ARG A 459 21.10 -14.14 9.62
CA ARG A 459 22.44 -13.71 9.15
C ARG A 459 22.87 -12.37 9.77
N TYR A 460 21.97 -11.39 9.87
CA TYR A 460 22.24 -10.07 10.47
C TYR A 460 22.52 -10.15 11.98
N ILE A 461 21.78 -10.98 12.73
CA ILE A 461 22.07 -11.22 14.16
C ILE A 461 23.44 -11.88 14.32
N LEU A 462 23.78 -12.83 13.45
CA LEU A 462 25.06 -13.54 13.50
C LEU A 462 26.23 -12.61 13.17
N SER A 463 26.06 -11.68 12.22
CA SER A 463 27.08 -10.70 11.84
C SER A 463 27.18 -9.50 12.79
N ASN A 464 26.08 -9.11 13.46
CA ASN A 464 26.01 -7.95 14.37
C ASN A 464 25.73 -8.36 15.83
N LYS A 465 26.27 -9.52 16.23
CA LYS A 465 26.04 -10.15 17.54
C LYS A 465 26.32 -9.22 18.73
N TYR A 466 27.28 -8.32 18.59
CA TYR A 466 27.62 -7.33 19.63
C TYR A 466 26.57 -6.22 19.79
N TYR A 467 26.13 -5.63 18.67
CA TYR A 467 25.09 -4.60 18.66
C TYR A 467 23.76 -5.16 19.17
N PHE A 468 23.39 -6.35 18.69
CA PHE A 468 22.17 -7.03 19.11
C PHE A 468 22.25 -7.49 20.56
N ASN A 469 23.39 -8.00 21.05
CA ASN A 469 23.54 -8.34 22.48
C ASN A 469 23.41 -7.10 23.37
N SER A 470 23.95 -5.95 22.96
CA SER A 470 23.81 -4.67 23.68
C SER A 470 22.36 -4.17 23.70
N LEU A 471 21.69 -4.18 22.55
CA LEU A 471 20.28 -3.80 22.41
C LEU A 471 19.37 -4.76 23.18
N ILE A 472 19.60 -6.07 23.07
CA ILE A 472 18.92 -7.13 23.81
C ILE A 472 19.18 -6.96 25.32
N HIS A 473 20.40 -6.69 25.78
CA HIS A 473 20.66 -6.45 27.21
C HIS A 473 19.89 -5.22 27.71
N LYS A 474 19.89 -4.12 26.94
CA LYS A 474 19.16 -2.89 27.28
C LYS A 474 17.63 -3.10 27.27
N VAL A 475 17.10 -3.83 26.30
CA VAL A 475 15.67 -4.14 26.14
C VAL A 475 15.21 -5.18 27.16
N ILE A 476 15.94 -6.26 27.42
CA ILE A 476 15.61 -7.27 28.44
C ILE A 476 15.58 -6.64 29.83
N LYS A 477 16.60 -5.86 30.20
CA LYS A 477 16.70 -5.29 31.54
C LYS A 477 15.51 -4.39 31.87
N LYS A 478 14.88 -3.76 30.86
CA LYS A 478 13.68 -2.91 31.00
C LYS A 478 12.35 -3.60 30.71
N THR A 479 12.29 -4.54 29.76
CA THR A 479 11.09 -5.37 29.51
C THR A 479 10.82 -6.35 30.64
N HIS A 480 11.83 -6.70 31.44
CA HIS A 480 11.61 -7.44 32.69
C HIS A 480 10.79 -6.59 33.69
N GLN A 481 11.09 -5.29 33.82
CA GLN A 481 10.29 -4.38 34.64
C GLN A 481 8.90 -4.13 34.04
N LEU A 482 8.80 -3.93 32.72
CA LEU A 482 7.53 -3.66 32.05
C LEU A 482 6.58 -4.87 32.05
N MET A 483 7.09 -6.09 31.83
CA MET A 483 6.26 -7.30 31.89
C MET A 483 5.94 -7.73 33.31
N ILE A 484 6.82 -7.52 34.30
CA ILE A 484 6.44 -7.70 35.71
C ILE A 484 5.29 -6.76 36.05
N TRP A 485 5.34 -5.50 35.58
CA TRP A 485 4.29 -4.51 35.83
C TRP A 485 2.96 -4.80 35.11
N VAL A 486 2.99 -5.16 33.83
CA VAL A 486 1.79 -5.54 33.04
C VAL A 486 1.16 -6.84 33.58
N THR A 487 1.97 -7.82 33.99
CA THR A 487 1.45 -9.07 34.58
C THR A 487 0.89 -8.83 35.99
N TYR A 488 1.49 -7.94 36.78
CA TYR A 488 1.02 -7.58 38.13
C TYR A 488 -0.30 -6.79 38.08
N HIS A 489 -0.50 -5.90 37.09
CA HIS A 489 -1.74 -5.14 36.96
C HIS A 489 -2.88 -5.89 36.25
N LEU A 490 -2.58 -6.80 35.31
CA LEU A 490 -3.62 -7.66 34.73
C LEU A 490 -4.19 -8.67 35.76
N CYS A 491 -3.42 -9.04 36.79
CA CYS A 491 -3.93 -9.84 37.91
C CYS A 491 -4.80 -9.04 38.90
N LEU A 492 -4.75 -7.70 38.88
CA LEU A 492 -5.57 -6.82 39.75
C LEU A 492 -6.87 -6.34 39.08
N ILE A 493 -7.02 -6.54 37.77
CA ILE A 493 -8.21 -6.17 36.99
C ILE A 493 -9.09 -7.41 36.70
N GLY A 494 -8.76 -8.56 37.27
CA GLY A 494 -9.63 -9.74 37.29
C GLY A 494 -10.71 -9.64 38.36
N TYR A 495 -11.76 -8.85 38.09
CA TYR A 495 -13.16 -9.08 38.51
C TYR A 495 -14.10 -8.58 37.42
#